data_AF-A0AA96IKA0-F1
#
_entry.id   AF-A0AA96IKA0-F1
#
_cell.length_a   1.000
_cell.length_b   1.000
_cell.length_c   1.000
_cell.angle_alpha   90.00
_cell.angle_beta   90.00
_cell.angle_gamma   90.00
#
_symmetry.space_group_name_H-M   'P 1'
#
loop_
_entity.id
_entity.type
_entity.pdbx_description
1 polymer ?
#
loop_
_entity_poly.entity_id
_entity_poly.type
_entity_poly.pdbx_seq_one_letter_code
_entity_poly.pdbx_strand_id
1 'polypeptide(L)'
;MGHIENELDKMYSNIFNKDELRKNFSTAEISKISAPFLLNIDEEKYLNSKTKILFIGKETNKWWGKLKHFIAFDNSIEIMKQRYKAEFEGGTVIASDGIGDLDGVKKYKAKNWGSNAFFSKYKYIQEKTKDLDSYVVWTELLKCDSGEKGSSRNSNHIKSIVELSIKTLKQEIDILKPDYIIFVTATSKNTKEYDDIIKKVCDGYVTDSDSIIKGKYWKFKYQNIQCYRTLHPLSYQFSKNKSVDFYKKIIEDIKQI
;
A
#
# COMPACT_ATOMS: atom_id res chain seq x y z
N MET A 1 6.29 -20.20 -10.58
CA MET A 1 6.07 -19.09 -9.65
C MET A 1 7.40 -18.77 -9.00
N GLY A 2 7.84 -17.52 -9.05
CA GLY A 2 9.16 -17.15 -8.54
C GLY A 2 9.26 -17.17 -7.02
N HIS A 3 10.46 -17.01 -6.48
CA HIS A 3 10.75 -17.09 -5.05
C HIS A 3 9.99 -16.03 -4.24
N ILE A 4 9.97 -14.77 -4.69
CA ILE A 4 9.29 -13.65 -4.02
C ILE A 4 7.79 -13.91 -3.94
N GLU A 5 7.17 -14.29 -5.07
CA GLU A 5 5.73 -14.56 -5.11
C GLU A 5 5.35 -15.74 -4.19
N ASN A 6 6.18 -16.78 -4.11
CA ASN A 6 5.96 -17.90 -3.20
C ASN A 6 6.08 -17.47 -1.73
N GLU A 7 7.04 -16.61 -1.38
CA GLU A 7 7.19 -16.09 -0.02
C GLU A 7 6.02 -15.19 0.37
N LEU A 8 5.58 -14.30 -0.54
CA LEU A 8 4.41 -13.47 -0.34
C LEU A 8 3.15 -14.32 -0.13
N ASP A 9 2.93 -15.37 -0.93
CA ASP A 9 1.73 -16.20 -0.80
C ASP A 9 1.68 -17.01 0.49
N LYS A 10 2.82 -17.56 0.91
CA LYS A 10 2.94 -18.23 2.22
C LYS A 10 2.66 -17.23 3.35
N MET A 11 3.24 -16.04 3.26
CA MET A 11 3.07 -14.97 4.25
C MET A 11 1.62 -14.51 4.34
N TYR A 12 0.95 -14.25 3.21
CA TYR A 12 -0.46 -13.88 3.17
C TYR A 12 -1.37 -15.00 3.68
N SER A 13 -1.11 -16.25 3.32
CA SER A 13 -1.89 -17.40 3.81
C SER A 13 -1.80 -17.54 5.33
N ASN A 14 -0.63 -17.26 5.91
CA ASN A 14 -0.41 -17.29 7.35
C ASN A 14 -1.05 -16.10 8.07
N ILE A 15 -0.87 -14.89 7.55
CA ILE A 15 -1.37 -13.66 8.20
C ILE A 15 -2.89 -13.51 8.05
N PHE A 16 -3.44 -13.82 6.89
CA PHE A 16 -4.87 -13.75 6.58
C PHE A 16 -5.55 -15.11 6.66
N ASN A 17 -5.09 -15.97 7.57
CA ASN A 17 -5.75 -17.24 7.86
C ASN A 17 -7.22 -17.00 8.21
N LYS A 18 -8.12 -17.65 7.47
CA LYS A 18 -9.56 -17.38 7.54
C LYS A 18 -10.17 -17.65 8.92
N ASP A 19 -9.69 -18.68 9.62
CA ASP A 19 -10.21 -19.03 10.94
C ASP A 19 -9.72 -18.05 12.00
N GLU A 20 -8.47 -17.62 11.91
CA GLU A 20 -7.95 -16.54 12.74
C GLU A 20 -8.67 -15.21 12.48
N LEU A 21 -9.01 -14.90 11.22
CA LEU A 21 -9.83 -13.73 10.91
C LEU A 21 -11.23 -13.82 11.53
N ARG A 22 -11.88 -14.99 11.52
CA ARG A 22 -13.18 -15.20 12.17
C ARG A 22 -13.12 -15.07 13.69
N LYS A 23 -11.99 -15.41 14.32
CA LYS A 23 -11.77 -15.26 15.76
C LYS A 23 -11.47 -13.82 16.15
N ASN A 24 -10.66 -13.12 15.36
CA ASN A 24 -10.11 -11.80 15.70
C ASN A 24 -11.01 -10.63 15.31
N PHE A 25 -12.03 -10.87 14.48
CA PHE A 25 -12.99 -9.85 14.07
C PHE A 25 -14.42 -10.31 14.33
N SER A 26 -15.26 -9.43 14.84
CA SER A 26 -16.70 -9.70 15.00
C SER A 26 -17.39 -9.87 13.64
N THR A 27 -18.54 -10.55 13.61
CA THR A 27 -19.38 -10.68 12.41
C THR A 27 -19.75 -9.31 11.81
N ALA A 28 -19.96 -8.30 12.66
CA ALA A 28 -20.27 -6.95 12.24
C ALA A 28 -19.07 -6.28 11.54
N GLU A 29 -17.86 -6.43 12.08
CA GLU A 29 -16.63 -5.94 11.48
C GLU A 29 -16.33 -6.63 10.16
N ILE A 30 -16.38 -7.97 10.13
CA ILE A 30 -16.20 -8.80 8.92
C ILE A 30 -17.15 -8.37 7.79
N SER A 31 -18.37 -7.95 8.15
CA SER A 31 -19.38 -7.47 7.20
C SER A 31 -19.19 -6.03 6.71
N LYS A 32 -18.24 -5.27 7.28
CA LYS A 32 -17.99 -3.86 6.96
C LYS A 32 -16.61 -3.64 6.36
N ILE A 33 -15.56 -4.13 7.01
CA ILE A 33 -14.14 -3.96 6.65
C ILE A 33 -13.92 -4.42 5.22
N SER A 34 -13.07 -3.72 4.46
CA SER A 34 -12.75 -4.14 3.09
C SER A 34 -11.96 -5.45 3.07
N ALA A 35 -11.98 -6.14 1.93
CA ALA A 35 -10.99 -7.18 1.65
C ALA A 35 -9.56 -6.57 1.69
N PRO A 36 -8.54 -7.36 2.07
CA PRO A 36 -7.18 -6.88 2.20
C PRO A 36 -6.55 -6.55 0.84
N PHE A 37 -5.67 -5.56 0.82
CA PHE A 37 -4.79 -5.26 -0.31
C PHE A 37 -3.55 -6.16 -0.27
N LEU A 38 -3.40 -7.03 -1.26
CA LEU A 38 -2.27 -7.95 -1.39
C LEU A 38 -1.50 -7.66 -2.69
N LEU A 39 -0.17 -7.78 -2.63
CA LEU A 39 0.72 -7.49 -3.76
C LEU A 39 0.76 -8.63 -4.78
N ASN A 40 1.02 -8.26 -6.03
CA ASN A 40 1.47 -9.17 -7.08
C ASN A 40 2.65 -8.51 -7.81
N ILE A 41 3.82 -9.15 -7.76
CA ILE A 41 5.08 -8.61 -8.23
C ILE A 41 5.50 -9.34 -9.50
N ASP A 42 5.90 -8.56 -10.51
CA ASP A 42 6.63 -9.09 -11.65
C ASP A 42 8.07 -9.36 -11.20
N GLU A 43 8.31 -10.57 -10.69
CA GLU A 43 9.56 -10.94 -10.02
C GLU A 43 10.78 -10.78 -10.91
N GLU A 44 10.70 -11.15 -12.19
CA GLU A 44 11.81 -11.00 -13.12
C GLU A 44 12.21 -9.54 -13.26
N LYS A 45 11.25 -8.66 -13.52
CA LYS A 45 11.52 -7.21 -13.62
C LYS A 45 11.98 -6.63 -12.28
N TYR A 46 11.43 -7.10 -11.16
CA TYR A 46 11.81 -6.62 -9.83
C TYR A 46 13.26 -6.96 -9.50
N LEU A 47 13.65 -8.23 -9.70
CA LEU A 47 15.01 -8.70 -9.41
C LEU A 47 16.04 -8.05 -10.34
N ASN A 48 15.70 -7.88 -11.63
CA ASN A 48 16.59 -7.27 -12.63
C ASN A 48 16.75 -5.75 -12.46
N SER A 49 15.86 -5.08 -11.75
CA SER A 49 15.97 -3.64 -11.50
C SER A 49 17.12 -3.31 -10.55
N LYS A 50 17.89 -2.27 -10.88
CA LYS A 50 18.98 -1.77 -10.03
C LYS A 50 18.48 -1.06 -8.78
N THR A 51 17.34 -0.37 -8.89
CA THR A 51 16.77 0.43 -7.80
C THR A 51 15.35 -0.05 -7.48
N LYS A 52 15.08 -0.46 -6.25
CA LYS A 52 13.77 -0.94 -5.81
C LYS A 52 13.12 0.09 -4.88
N ILE A 53 11.94 0.57 -5.26
CA ILE A 53 11.22 1.61 -4.52
C ILE A 53 9.87 1.08 -4.08
N LEU A 54 9.57 1.16 -2.78
CA LEU A 54 8.25 0.85 -2.25
C LEU A 54 7.49 2.16 -1.99
N PHE A 55 6.42 2.41 -2.76
CA PHE A 55 5.58 3.59 -2.67
C PHE A 55 4.29 3.26 -1.89
N ILE A 56 4.12 3.87 -0.72
CA ILE A 56 3.14 3.44 0.29
C ILE A 56 2.03 4.47 0.47
N GLY A 57 0.80 4.11 0.12
CA GLY A 57 -0.42 4.88 0.40
C GLY A 57 -0.94 4.72 1.83
N LYS A 58 -2.11 5.29 2.12
CA LYS A 58 -2.76 5.22 3.44
C LYS A 58 -3.53 3.93 3.62
N GLU A 59 -4.61 3.79 2.87
CA GLU A 59 -5.49 2.62 2.81
C GLU A 59 -6.20 2.60 1.45
N THR A 60 -6.66 1.43 1.03
CA THR A 60 -7.52 1.34 -0.16
C THR A 60 -8.91 1.89 0.12
N ASN A 61 -9.54 2.57 -0.86
CA ASN A 61 -10.93 3.03 -0.74
C ASN A 61 -11.86 2.01 -1.40
N LYS A 62 -12.10 0.87 -0.72
CA LYS A 62 -12.65 -0.37 -1.27
C LYS A 62 -11.73 -0.98 -2.31
N TRP A 63 -11.15 -2.13 -2.00
CA TRP A 63 -10.28 -2.82 -2.96
C TRP A 63 -11.05 -3.72 -3.94
N TRP A 64 -11.61 -4.80 -3.40
CA TRP A 64 -12.35 -5.80 -4.16
C TRP A 64 -13.77 -5.96 -3.63
N GLY A 65 -13.90 -6.09 -2.32
CA GLY A 65 -15.14 -6.32 -1.61
C GLY A 65 -14.94 -6.10 -0.12
N LYS A 66 -15.65 -6.89 0.68
CA LYS A 66 -15.57 -6.88 2.14
C LYS A 66 -14.78 -8.08 2.65
N LEU A 67 -14.33 -8.02 3.89
CA LEU A 67 -13.60 -9.10 4.54
C LEU A 67 -14.41 -10.40 4.55
N LYS A 68 -15.74 -10.32 4.69
CA LYS A 68 -16.63 -11.49 4.55
C LYS A 68 -16.49 -12.22 3.21
N HIS A 69 -16.24 -11.50 2.11
CA HIS A 69 -16.04 -12.11 0.80
C HIS A 69 -14.66 -12.78 0.74
N PHE A 70 -13.63 -12.13 1.27
CA PHE A 70 -12.29 -12.73 1.35
C PHE A 70 -12.28 -14.04 2.16
N ILE A 71 -13.05 -14.10 3.24
CA ILE A 71 -13.21 -15.30 4.07
C ILE A 71 -13.99 -16.41 3.32
N ALA A 72 -15.01 -16.04 2.55
CA ALA A 72 -15.89 -16.99 1.88
C ALA A 72 -15.27 -17.67 0.64
N PHE A 73 -14.45 -16.97 -0.14
CA PHE A 73 -13.80 -17.54 -1.33
C PHE A 73 -12.50 -18.26 -1.00
N ASP A 74 -12.33 -19.51 -1.43
CA ASP A 74 -11.10 -20.30 -1.18
C ASP A 74 -9.86 -19.77 -1.90
N ASN A 75 -10.05 -19.25 -3.11
CA ASN A 75 -8.99 -18.61 -3.91
C ASN A 75 -8.87 -17.10 -3.65
N SER A 76 -9.28 -16.59 -2.48
CA SER A 76 -9.35 -15.14 -2.23
C SER A 76 -8.00 -14.43 -2.32
N ILE A 77 -6.89 -15.08 -1.94
CA ILE A 77 -5.53 -14.53 -2.12
C ILE A 77 -5.23 -14.32 -3.60
N GLU A 78 -5.47 -15.34 -4.42
CA GLU A 78 -5.27 -15.26 -5.88
C GLU A 78 -6.15 -14.18 -6.50
N ILE A 79 -7.40 -14.05 -6.06
CA ILE A 79 -8.29 -12.97 -6.52
C ILE A 79 -7.73 -11.57 -6.15
N MET A 80 -7.15 -11.39 -4.96
CA MET A 80 -6.53 -10.11 -4.57
C MET A 80 -5.33 -9.79 -5.45
N LYS A 81 -4.51 -10.79 -5.76
CA LYS A 81 -3.35 -10.66 -6.65
C LYS A 81 -3.76 -10.31 -8.08
N GLN A 82 -4.79 -10.98 -8.61
CA GLN A 82 -5.37 -10.64 -9.90
C GLN A 82 -5.94 -9.22 -9.91
N ARG A 83 -6.61 -8.80 -8.82
CA ARG A 83 -7.08 -7.42 -8.67
C ARG A 83 -5.95 -6.40 -8.69
N TYR A 84 -4.82 -6.69 -8.03
CA TYR A 84 -3.62 -5.87 -8.09
C TYR A 84 -3.09 -5.74 -9.51
N LYS A 85 -2.85 -6.88 -10.18
CA LYS A 85 -2.38 -6.90 -11.57
C LYS A 85 -3.31 -6.13 -12.52
N ALA A 86 -4.61 -6.32 -12.34
CA ALA A 86 -5.63 -5.66 -13.15
C ALA A 86 -5.66 -4.13 -13.00
N GLU A 87 -5.10 -3.57 -11.92
CA GLU A 87 -4.94 -2.10 -11.80
C GLU A 87 -3.95 -1.54 -12.83
N PHE A 88 -2.93 -2.33 -13.20
CA PHE A 88 -1.88 -1.92 -14.12
C PHE A 88 -2.18 -2.37 -15.54
N GLU A 89 -2.58 -3.63 -15.71
CA GLU A 89 -2.70 -4.29 -17.01
C GLU A 89 -4.15 -4.39 -17.49
N GLY A 90 -5.12 -4.11 -16.62
CA GLY A 90 -6.53 -4.37 -16.89
C GLY A 90 -6.83 -5.86 -16.86
N GLY A 91 -8.01 -6.21 -17.34
CA GLY A 91 -8.46 -7.60 -17.39
C GLY A 91 -9.70 -7.82 -16.55
N THR A 92 -9.91 -9.07 -16.14
CA THR A 92 -11.16 -9.52 -15.54
C THR A 92 -10.85 -10.19 -14.22
N VAL A 93 -11.59 -9.83 -13.17
CA VAL A 93 -11.45 -10.40 -11.83
C VAL A 93 -12.83 -10.84 -11.36
N ILE A 94 -12.92 -12.00 -10.70
CA ILE A 94 -14.16 -12.45 -10.06
C ILE A 94 -14.71 -11.33 -9.18
N ALA A 95 -16.00 -11.05 -9.23
CA ALA A 95 -16.63 -10.00 -8.45
C ALA A 95 -16.98 -10.51 -7.04
N SER A 96 -16.87 -9.64 -6.04
CA SER A 96 -17.03 -10.06 -4.63
C SER A 96 -18.48 -10.41 -4.23
N ASP A 97 -19.45 -9.98 -5.03
CA ASP A 97 -20.87 -10.26 -4.95
C ASP A 97 -21.31 -11.47 -5.79
N GLY A 98 -20.39 -12.13 -6.51
CA GLY A 98 -20.66 -13.33 -7.32
C GLY A 98 -20.74 -14.65 -6.54
N ILE A 99 -21.04 -14.65 -5.23
CA ILE A 99 -21.23 -15.89 -4.45
C ILE A 99 -22.69 -16.32 -4.55
N GLY A 100 -22.95 -17.44 -5.24
CA GLY A 100 -24.28 -18.06 -5.37
C GLY A 100 -24.85 -17.88 -6.77
N ASP A 101 -24.58 -18.89 -7.61
CA ASP A 101 -25.06 -19.10 -8.98
C ASP A 101 -24.64 -18.05 -10.03
N LEU A 102 -23.57 -18.41 -10.77
CA LEU A 102 -23.03 -17.82 -12.02
C LEU A 102 -22.03 -16.64 -11.88
N ASP A 103 -20.74 -16.96 -12.04
CA ASP A 103 -19.69 -16.25 -12.80
C ASP A 103 -19.78 -14.71 -12.94
N GLY A 104 -20.06 -14.00 -11.84
CA GLY A 104 -19.95 -12.56 -11.79
C GLY A 104 -18.49 -12.14 -11.92
N VAL A 105 -18.12 -11.53 -13.04
CA VAL A 105 -16.78 -10.95 -13.22
C VAL A 105 -16.84 -9.44 -13.41
N LYS A 106 -15.86 -8.73 -12.83
CA LYS A 106 -15.67 -7.30 -13.02
C LYS A 106 -14.50 -7.06 -13.96
N LYS A 107 -14.76 -6.28 -15.02
CA LYS A 107 -13.74 -5.84 -15.96
C LYS A 107 -13.06 -4.56 -15.46
N TYR A 108 -11.74 -4.56 -15.49
CA TYR A 108 -10.88 -3.43 -15.16
C TYR A 108 -10.15 -2.98 -16.42
N LYS A 109 -10.04 -1.66 -16.59
CA LYS A 109 -9.23 -1.08 -17.65
C LYS A 109 -7.78 -1.07 -17.18
N ALA A 110 -6.85 -1.30 -18.11
CA ALA A 110 -5.42 -1.07 -17.87
C ALA A 110 -5.17 0.37 -17.42
N LYS A 111 -3.99 0.61 -16.84
CA LYS A 111 -3.55 1.89 -16.25
C LYS A 111 -4.09 3.12 -16.99
N ASN A 112 -5.24 3.61 -16.54
CA ASN A 112 -5.88 4.83 -17.01
C ASN A 112 -6.31 5.63 -15.78
N TRP A 113 -5.30 6.02 -15.01
CA TRP A 113 -5.49 6.64 -13.71
C TRP A 113 -6.05 8.07 -13.79
N GLY A 114 -6.30 8.60 -14.98
CA GLY A 114 -6.97 9.89 -15.19
C GLY A 114 -6.44 11.00 -14.28
N SER A 115 -7.34 11.67 -13.58
CA SER A 115 -7.04 12.70 -12.58
C SER A 115 -6.84 12.17 -11.15
N ASN A 116 -6.61 10.86 -10.97
CA ASN A 116 -6.36 10.28 -9.66
C ASN A 116 -5.03 10.83 -9.09
N ALA A 117 -5.13 11.63 -8.03
CA ALA A 117 -3.99 12.30 -7.42
C ALA A 117 -2.93 11.29 -6.94
N PHE A 118 -3.34 10.16 -6.37
CA PHE A 118 -2.43 9.13 -5.86
C PHE A 118 -1.56 8.57 -6.98
N PHE A 119 -2.23 8.02 -8.01
CA PHE A 119 -1.56 7.40 -9.12
C PHE A 119 -0.80 8.39 -10.02
N SER A 120 -1.23 9.65 -10.06
CA SER A 120 -0.46 10.72 -10.70
C SER A 120 0.92 10.88 -10.06
N LYS A 121 1.01 10.82 -8.71
CA LYS A 121 2.29 10.90 -8.01
C LYS A 121 3.08 9.58 -8.05
N TYR A 122 2.41 8.44 -7.99
CA TYR A 122 3.06 7.15 -8.24
C TYR A 122 3.73 7.11 -9.63
N LYS A 123 3.01 7.51 -10.69
CA LYS A 123 3.54 7.63 -12.05
C LYS A 123 4.69 8.63 -12.15
N TYR A 124 4.56 9.78 -11.47
CA TYR A 124 5.64 10.76 -11.41
C TYR A 124 6.93 10.17 -10.82
N ILE A 125 6.85 9.38 -9.73
CA ILE A 125 8.03 8.70 -9.19
C ILE A 125 8.61 7.74 -10.23
N GLN A 126 7.78 6.86 -10.82
CA GLN A 126 8.23 5.92 -11.87
C GLN A 126 8.96 6.59 -13.02
N GLU A 127 8.41 7.70 -13.54
CA GLU A 127 8.99 8.44 -14.66
C GLU A 127 10.30 9.13 -14.28
N LYS A 128 10.38 9.64 -13.05
CA LYS A 128 11.54 10.42 -12.59
C LYS A 128 12.68 9.56 -12.05
N THR A 129 12.47 8.29 -11.77
CA THR A 129 13.52 7.34 -11.37
C THR A 129 13.86 6.32 -12.47
N LYS A 130 13.27 6.44 -13.67
CA LYS A 130 13.51 5.51 -14.79
C LYS A 130 14.98 5.41 -15.20
N ASP A 131 15.72 6.51 -15.13
CA ASP A 131 17.16 6.57 -15.42
C ASP A 131 18.03 5.79 -14.41
N LEU A 132 17.47 5.48 -13.23
CA LEU A 132 18.10 4.62 -12.22
C LEU A 132 17.76 3.13 -12.39
N ASP A 133 17.13 2.78 -13.52
CA ASP A 133 16.60 1.42 -13.77
C ASP A 133 15.75 0.92 -12.60
N SER A 134 14.78 1.77 -12.20
CA SER A 134 14.00 1.55 -10.99
C SER A 134 12.75 0.69 -11.22
N TYR A 135 12.43 -0.19 -10.28
CA TYR A 135 11.11 -0.81 -10.14
C TYR A 135 10.36 -0.22 -8.94
N VAL A 136 9.19 0.37 -9.19
CA VAL A 136 8.36 0.99 -8.15
C VAL A 136 7.16 0.09 -7.81
N VAL A 137 7.15 -0.46 -6.61
CA VAL A 137 6.02 -1.26 -6.08
C VAL A 137 5.06 -0.34 -5.36
N TRP A 138 3.75 -0.52 -5.57
CA TRP A 138 2.72 0.17 -4.79
C TRP A 138 2.20 -0.75 -3.68
N THR A 139 2.16 -0.25 -2.44
CA THR A 139 1.43 -0.89 -1.35
C THR A 139 0.69 0.14 -0.51
N GLU A 140 -0.03 -0.31 0.51
CA GLU A 140 -0.77 0.53 1.44
C GLU A 140 -0.30 0.29 2.88
N LEU A 141 -0.23 1.36 3.68
CA LEU A 141 0.13 1.29 5.10
C LEU A 141 -0.89 0.48 5.90
N LEU A 142 -2.17 0.63 5.56
CA LEU A 142 -3.29 -0.13 6.11
C LEU A 142 -3.89 -1.01 5.01
N LYS A 143 -3.95 -2.31 5.27
CA LYS A 143 -4.34 -3.32 4.27
C LYS A 143 -5.84 -3.38 4.03
N CYS A 144 -6.63 -2.94 4.99
CA CYS A 144 -8.09 -2.87 4.89
C CYS A 144 -8.58 -1.47 5.27
N ASP A 145 -9.72 -1.06 4.71
CA ASP A 145 -10.46 0.14 5.15
C ASP A 145 -11.54 -0.20 6.18
N SER A 146 -12.05 0.83 6.86
CA SER A 146 -13.06 0.67 7.91
C SER A 146 -14.44 0.23 7.40
N GLY A 147 -14.68 0.29 6.09
CA GLY A 147 -15.99 0.07 5.47
C GLY A 147 -16.89 1.32 5.43
N GLU A 148 -16.52 2.39 6.13
CA GLU A 148 -17.29 3.65 6.24
C GLU A 148 -17.43 4.40 4.91
N LYS A 149 -18.17 5.51 4.84
CA LYS A 149 -18.42 6.22 3.55
C LYS A 149 -17.49 7.41 3.33
N GLY A 150 -17.02 7.58 2.10
CA GLY A 150 -16.23 8.76 1.72
C GLY A 150 -14.91 8.87 2.47
N SER A 151 -14.64 10.05 3.01
CA SER A 151 -13.37 10.39 3.66
C SER A 151 -13.17 9.78 5.06
N SER A 152 -14.20 9.14 5.64
CA SER A 152 -14.12 8.44 6.94
C SER A 152 -13.70 6.96 6.82
N ARG A 153 -13.27 6.53 5.63
CA ARG A 153 -12.78 5.16 5.38
C ARG A 153 -11.46 4.81 6.04
N ASN A 154 -10.80 5.78 6.67
CA ASN A 154 -9.55 5.55 7.40
C ASN A 154 -9.76 4.48 8.48
N SER A 155 -8.90 3.48 8.51
CA SER A 155 -8.92 2.38 9.48
C SER A 155 -7.85 2.52 10.56
N ASN A 156 -7.14 3.65 10.59
CA ASN A 156 -6.05 3.94 11.53
C ASN A 156 -6.48 3.96 13.02
N HIS A 157 -7.78 3.98 13.30
CA HIS A 157 -8.36 3.90 14.64
C HIS A 157 -8.82 2.49 15.03
N ILE A 158 -8.85 1.54 14.09
CA ILE A 158 -9.28 0.15 14.32
C ILE A 158 -8.05 -0.69 14.65
N LYS A 159 -7.82 -0.92 15.94
CA LYS A 159 -6.60 -1.57 16.47
C LYS A 159 -6.26 -2.89 15.77
N SER A 160 -7.24 -3.76 15.56
CA SER A 160 -7.05 -5.06 14.91
C SER A 160 -6.59 -4.94 13.45
N ILE A 161 -7.12 -3.97 12.69
CA ILE A 161 -6.67 -3.69 11.32
C ILE A 161 -5.25 -3.11 11.33
N VAL A 162 -4.95 -2.20 12.26
CA VAL A 162 -3.62 -1.59 12.39
C VAL A 162 -2.57 -2.66 12.70
N GLU A 163 -2.82 -3.53 13.67
CA GLU A 163 -1.89 -4.61 14.06
C GLU A 163 -1.68 -5.61 12.93
N LEU A 164 -2.76 -6.03 12.26
CA LEU A 164 -2.70 -6.88 11.08
C LEU A 164 -1.85 -6.23 9.98
N SER A 165 -2.11 -4.95 9.69
CA SER A 165 -1.42 -4.21 8.63
C SER A 165 0.06 -3.98 8.93
N ILE A 166 0.42 -3.67 10.18
CA ILE A 166 1.82 -3.55 10.61
C ILE A 166 2.54 -4.89 10.40
N LYS A 167 1.93 -6.00 10.83
CA LYS A 167 2.51 -7.34 10.65
C LYS A 167 2.72 -7.67 9.18
N THR A 168 1.71 -7.42 8.33
CA THR A 168 1.80 -7.66 6.88
C THR A 168 2.88 -6.80 6.24
N LEU A 169 2.87 -5.48 6.47
CA LEU A 169 3.79 -4.57 5.80
C LEU A 169 5.25 -4.78 6.22
N LYS A 170 5.52 -5.13 7.49
CA LYS A 170 6.86 -5.53 7.93
C LYS A 170 7.39 -6.70 7.11
N GLN A 171 6.60 -7.76 6.97
CA GLN A 171 7.03 -8.94 6.21
C GLN A 171 7.11 -8.68 4.70
N GLU A 172 6.23 -7.83 4.14
CA GLU A 172 6.39 -7.37 2.76
C GLU A 172 7.72 -6.64 2.56
N ILE A 173 8.12 -5.74 3.48
CA ILE A 173 9.41 -5.04 3.41
C ILE A 173 10.57 -6.04 3.50
N ASP A 174 10.50 -7.02 4.42
CA ASP A 174 11.56 -8.01 4.62
C ASP A 174 11.73 -8.94 3.40
N ILE A 175 10.64 -9.28 2.71
CA ILE A 175 10.65 -10.10 1.49
C ILE A 175 11.15 -9.27 0.29
N LEU A 176 10.62 -8.05 0.12
CA LEU A 176 10.92 -7.22 -1.04
C LEU A 176 12.33 -6.59 -0.97
N LYS A 177 12.80 -6.24 0.22
CA LYS A 177 14.10 -5.58 0.45
C LYS A 177 14.30 -4.35 -0.46
N PRO A 178 13.40 -3.34 -0.42
CA PRO A 178 13.54 -2.15 -1.25
C PRO A 178 14.74 -1.30 -0.81
N ASP A 179 15.34 -0.55 -1.73
CA ASP A 179 16.38 0.44 -1.41
C ASP A 179 15.77 1.71 -0.81
N TYR A 180 14.56 2.05 -1.26
CA TYR A 180 13.83 3.24 -0.84
C TYR A 180 12.37 2.94 -0.46
N ILE A 181 11.89 3.57 0.61
CA ILE A 181 10.45 3.58 0.95
C ILE A 181 9.93 5.02 0.95
N ILE A 182 8.80 5.24 0.28
CA ILE A 182 8.13 6.55 0.23
C ILE A 182 6.71 6.42 0.79
N PHE A 183 6.52 6.80 2.04
CA PHE A 183 5.21 6.92 2.68
C PHE A 183 4.52 8.22 2.25
N VAL A 184 3.43 8.11 1.51
CA VAL A 184 2.60 9.25 1.09
C VAL A 184 1.30 9.30 1.89
N THR A 185 1.43 9.25 3.21
CA THR A 185 0.32 9.01 4.14
C THR A 185 -0.15 10.23 4.91
N ALA A 186 0.67 11.28 5.01
CA ALA A 186 0.34 12.42 5.87
C ALA A 186 -0.89 13.18 5.34
N THR A 187 -1.77 13.56 6.26
CA THR A 187 -2.92 14.43 5.99
C THR A 187 -2.93 15.55 7.00
N SER A 188 -3.54 16.69 6.69
CA SER A 188 -3.62 17.81 7.63
C SER A 188 -4.32 17.48 8.95
N LYS A 189 -5.08 16.37 9.02
CA LYS A 189 -5.89 15.98 10.18
C LYS A 189 -5.28 14.85 11.00
N ASN A 190 -4.71 13.83 10.36
CA ASN A 190 -4.35 12.57 11.01
C ASN A 190 -2.87 12.20 10.82
N THR A 191 -1.97 13.19 10.68
CA THR A 191 -0.54 12.89 10.45
C THR A 191 0.07 12.12 11.62
N LYS A 192 -0.32 12.43 12.87
CA LYS A 192 0.26 11.78 14.04
C LYS A 192 -0.03 10.29 14.06
N GLU A 193 -1.27 9.89 13.78
CA GLU A 193 -1.71 8.50 13.80
C GLU A 193 -0.97 7.67 12.74
N TYR A 194 -0.84 8.21 11.51
CA TYR A 194 -0.08 7.53 10.47
C TYR A 194 1.43 7.49 10.80
N ASP A 195 2.00 8.55 11.37
CA ASP A 195 3.39 8.56 11.82
C ASP A 195 3.64 7.52 12.90
N ASP A 196 2.74 7.38 13.87
CA ASP A 196 2.86 6.38 14.93
C ASP A 196 2.80 4.95 14.37
N ILE A 197 2.00 4.71 13.32
CA ILE A 197 1.98 3.42 12.62
C ILE A 197 3.28 3.21 11.84
N ILE A 198 3.78 4.22 11.13
CA ILE A 198 5.05 4.14 10.39
C ILE A 198 6.20 3.80 11.34
N LYS A 199 6.27 4.46 12.51
CA LYS A 199 7.28 4.18 13.53
C LYS A 199 7.23 2.74 14.03
N LYS A 200 6.03 2.15 14.14
CA LYS A 200 5.86 0.75 14.51
C LYS A 200 6.27 -0.20 13.39
N VAL A 201 5.98 0.12 12.13
CA VAL A 201 6.44 -0.65 10.95
C VAL A 201 7.97 -0.61 10.85
N CYS A 202 8.54 0.59 10.97
CA CYS A 202 9.97 0.84 10.89
C CYS A 202 10.58 0.95 12.29
N ASP A 203 10.31 -0.01 13.17
CA ASP A 203 10.84 0.01 14.54
C ASP A 203 12.39 -0.03 14.51
N GLY A 204 13.03 0.82 15.30
CA GLY A 204 14.48 1.06 15.20
C GLY A 204 14.90 2.04 14.09
N TYR A 205 13.97 2.86 13.57
CA TYR A 205 14.31 3.94 12.64
C TYR A 205 15.30 4.96 13.24
N VAL A 206 16.10 5.57 12.37
CA VAL A 206 16.99 6.70 12.73
C VAL A 206 16.63 7.89 11.86
N THR A 207 16.23 9.01 12.48
CA THR A 207 15.89 10.23 11.75
C THR A 207 17.16 10.94 11.27
N ASP A 208 17.18 11.36 10.00
CA ASP A 208 18.30 12.14 9.45
C ASP A 208 18.30 13.56 10.06
N SER A 209 19.48 14.15 10.27
CA SER A 209 19.61 15.51 10.80
C SER A 209 18.84 16.53 9.96
N ASP A 210 18.13 17.45 10.61
CA ASP A 210 17.34 18.54 9.98
C ASP A 210 16.33 18.10 8.90
N SER A 211 15.88 16.84 8.98
CA SER A 211 15.04 16.24 7.94
C SER A 211 13.54 16.20 8.25
N ILE A 212 13.12 16.80 9.37
CA ILE A 212 11.70 16.89 9.75
C ILE A 212 11.18 18.29 9.43
N ILE A 213 10.17 18.34 8.56
CA ILE A 213 9.31 19.51 8.43
C ILE A 213 7.94 19.10 8.99
N LYS A 214 7.61 19.64 10.16
CA LYS A 214 6.44 19.23 10.96
C LYS A 214 5.19 19.08 10.10
N GLY A 215 4.59 17.88 10.15
CA GLY A 215 3.37 17.54 9.44
C GLY A 215 3.48 17.41 7.92
N LYS A 216 4.66 17.61 7.33
CA LYS A 216 4.84 17.71 5.87
C LYS A 216 5.88 16.77 5.30
N TYR A 217 7.03 16.66 5.96
CA TYR A 217 8.16 15.87 5.48
C TYR A 217 8.92 15.25 6.66
N TRP A 218 9.47 14.07 6.45
CA TRP A 218 10.34 13.38 7.38
C TRP A 218 11.22 12.42 6.57
N LYS A 219 12.55 12.53 6.70
CA LYS A 219 13.51 11.57 6.15
C LYS A 219 14.10 10.76 7.29
N PHE A 220 14.25 9.46 7.09
CA PHE A 220 14.84 8.58 8.10
C PHE A 220 15.38 7.32 7.44
N LYS A 221 16.24 6.60 8.15
CA LYS A 221 16.68 5.25 7.77
C LYS A 221 15.97 4.21 8.60
N TYR A 222 15.68 3.08 7.98
CA TYR A 222 15.20 1.87 8.65
C TYR A 222 15.99 0.70 8.10
N GLN A 223 16.78 0.02 8.94
CA GLN A 223 17.81 -0.92 8.48
C GLN A 223 18.73 -0.21 7.44
N ASN A 224 18.95 -0.82 6.27
CA ASN A 224 19.72 -0.25 5.17
C ASN A 224 18.85 0.53 4.16
N ILE A 225 17.58 0.80 4.49
CA ILE A 225 16.59 1.39 3.59
C ILE A 225 16.45 2.88 3.87
N GLN A 226 16.58 3.71 2.85
CA GLN A 226 16.31 5.14 2.98
C GLN A 226 14.82 5.41 2.83
N CYS A 227 14.22 5.99 3.87
CA CYS A 227 12.79 6.20 3.97
C CYS A 227 12.42 7.70 3.93
N TYR A 228 11.26 7.98 3.35
CA TYR A 228 10.67 9.31 3.30
C TYR A 228 9.20 9.23 3.68
N ARG A 229 8.71 10.19 4.45
CA ARG A 229 7.29 10.40 4.71
C ARG A 229 6.89 11.80 4.25
N THR A 230 5.89 11.88 3.38
CA THR A 230 5.32 13.15 2.89
C THR A 230 3.79 13.13 2.86
N LEU A 231 3.19 14.26 2.51
CA LEU A 231 1.74 14.42 2.37
C LEU A 231 1.17 13.46 1.32
N HIS A 232 -0.03 12.95 1.59
CA HIS A 232 -0.82 12.24 0.60
C HIS A 232 -1.08 13.13 -0.63
N PRO A 233 -1.02 12.59 -1.86
CA PRO A 233 -1.11 13.39 -3.09
C PRO A 233 -2.32 14.32 -3.17
N LEU A 234 -3.48 13.87 -2.70
CA LEU A 234 -4.68 14.70 -2.63
C LEU A 234 -4.52 15.86 -1.64
N SER A 235 -3.95 15.62 -0.45
CA SER A 235 -3.68 16.69 0.53
C SER A 235 -2.61 17.66 0.01
N TYR A 236 -1.63 17.15 -0.73
CA TYR A 236 -0.59 17.94 -1.38
C TYR A 236 -1.17 18.88 -2.45
N GLN A 237 -2.13 18.41 -3.26
CA GLN A 237 -2.78 19.22 -4.30
C GLN A 237 -3.48 20.45 -3.73
N PHE A 238 -4.14 20.32 -2.57
CA PHE A 238 -4.88 21.39 -1.90
C PHE A 238 -4.05 22.21 -0.89
N SER A 239 -2.76 21.91 -0.73
CA SER A 239 -1.88 22.70 0.13
C SER A 239 -1.72 24.11 -0.46
N LYS A 240 -2.18 25.12 0.27
CA LYS A 240 -2.14 26.55 -0.13
C LYS A 240 -0.73 27.14 -0.18
N ASN A 241 0.26 26.50 0.45
CA ASN A 241 1.66 26.92 0.45
C ASN A 241 2.55 25.79 -0.13
N LYS A 242 2.81 25.84 -1.44
CA LYS A 242 3.73 24.94 -2.16
C LYS A 242 5.15 25.48 -2.19
N SER A 243 5.65 26.05 -1.09
CA SER A 243 7.01 26.61 -1.07
C SER A 243 8.09 25.56 -1.32
N VAL A 244 7.80 24.28 -1.04
CA VAL A 244 8.69 23.14 -1.30
C VAL A 244 7.90 22.00 -1.93
N ASP A 245 8.37 21.48 -3.07
CA ASP A 245 7.85 20.24 -3.65
C ASP A 245 8.58 19.04 -3.04
N PHE A 246 7.94 18.38 -2.07
CA PHE A 246 8.54 17.24 -1.39
C PHE A 246 8.71 16.02 -2.30
N TYR A 247 7.89 15.84 -3.34
CA TYR A 247 8.11 14.75 -4.29
C TYR A 247 9.36 15.01 -5.10
N LYS A 248 9.56 16.25 -5.57
CA LYS A 248 10.79 16.65 -6.26
C LYS A 248 12.01 16.49 -5.35
N LYS A 249 11.92 16.95 -4.08
CA LYS A 249 13.00 16.83 -3.10
C LYS A 249 13.39 15.36 -2.86
N ILE A 250 12.42 14.46 -2.76
CA ILE A 250 12.67 13.01 -2.60
C ILE A 250 13.39 12.45 -3.84
N ILE A 251 12.94 12.82 -5.05
CA ILE A 251 13.59 12.40 -6.30
C ILE A 251 15.03 12.89 -6.39
N GLU A 252 15.28 14.16 -6.05
CA GLU A 252 16.62 14.74 -6.05
C GLU A 252 17.54 13.99 -5.07
N ASP A 253 17.04 13.62 -3.89
CA ASP A 253 17.80 12.88 -2.89
C ASP A 253 18.10 11.43 -3.35
N ILE A 254 17.12 10.74 -3.93
CA ILE A 254 17.29 9.38 -4.50
C ILE A 254 18.36 9.35 -5.61
N LYS A 255 18.51 10.45 -6.37
CA LYS A 255 19.47 10.56 -7.48
C LYS A 255 20.88 10.98 -7.07
N GLN A 256 21.07 11.42 -5.84
CA GLN A 256 22.36 11.96 -5.35
C GLN A 256 23.29 10.89 -4.76
N ILE A 257 22.89 9.61 -4.81
CA ILE A 257 23.63 8.45 -4.32
C ILE A 257 24.02 7.59 -5.51
#